data_AF-A0A914YCR2-F1
#
_entry.id   AF-A0A914YCR2-F1
#
_cell.length_a   1.000
_cell.length_b   1.000
_cell.length_c   1.000
_cell.angle_alpha   90.00
_cell.angle_beta   90.00
_cell.angle_gamma   90.00
#
_symmetry.space_group_name_H-M   'P 1'
#
loop_
_entity.id
_entity.type
_entity.pdbx_description
1 polymer ?
#
loop_
_entity_poly.entity_id
_entity_poly.type
_entity_poly.pdbx_seq_one_letter_code
_entity_poly.pdbx_strand_id
1 'polypeptide(L)'
;MLKNKNDATKEELLDLWEKCLPKIKTILNRVKSIPALVHGDLWSGNVASDVSDNPVIFDPACFYGHSEFDFGIAKMFGGFTKAFYDSYHSIIPKTDGFDQRLIIYELFHHLNHWNHFGSGYSSGTLNLMKQIIKFE
;
A
#
# COMPACT_ATOMS: atom_id res chain seq x y z
N MET A 1 2.90 16.07 10.78
CA MET A 1 2.13 15.77 9.55
C MET A 1 0.66 15.69 9.92
N LEU A 2 -0.26 16.12 9.05
CA LEU A 2 -1.71 16.37 9.30
C LEU A 2 -2.08 17.71 9.99
N LYS A 3 -1.57 18.84 9.49
CA LYS A 3 -1.71 20.14 10.16
C LYS A 3 -3.12 20.78 10.10
N ASN A 4 -4.03 20.32 9.22
CA ASN A 4 -5.30 21.01 8.92
C ASN A 4 -6.54 20.07 8.89
N LYS A 5 -6.69 19.14 9.83
CA LYS A 5 -7.86 18.24 9.89
C LYS A 5 -8.77 18.64 11.04
N ASN A 6 -10.10 18.49 10.85
CA ASN A 6 -11.06 18.68 11.95
C ASN A 6 -10.68 17.79 13.14
N ASP A 7 -10.83 18.32 14.35
CA ASP A 7 -10.32 17.72 15.58
C ASP A 7 -10.85 16.29 15.78
N ALA A 8 -12.14 16.06 15.53
CA ALA A 8 -12.77 14.74 15.67
C ALA A 8 -12.16 13.66 14.74
N THR A 9 -11.84 14.00 13.49
CA THR A 9 -11.25 13.04 12.53
C THR A 9 -9.79 12.71 12.89
N LYS A 10 -9.09 13.68 13.51
CA LYS A 10 -7.74 13.48 14.00
C LYS A 10 -7.72 12.58 15.23
N GLU A 11 -8.67 12.75 16.15
CA GLU A 11 -8.84 11.88 17.33
C GLU A 11 -9.11 10.43 16.92
N GLU A 12 -10.07 10.20 16.01
CA GLU A 12 -10.38 8.84 15.52
C GLU A 12 -9.15 8.19 14.86
N LEU A 13 -8.41 8.96 14.05
CA LEU A 13 -7.18 8.47 13.41
C LEU A 13 -6.15 8.02 14.45
N LEU A 14 -5.93 8.80 15.51
CA LEU A 14 -4.94 8.48 16.54
C LEU A 14 -5.36 7.24 17.35
N ASP A 15 -6.63 7.15 17.75
CA ASP A 15 -7.18 5.98 18.44
C ASP A 15 -7.04 4.70 17.60
N LEU A 16 -7.39 4.77 16.31
CA LEU A 16 -7.22 3.64 15.40
C LEU A 16 -5.75 3.29 15.18
N TRP A 17 -4.85 4.27 15.14
CA TRP A 17 -3.42 4.04 14.93
C TRP A 17 -2.80 3.24 16.07
N GLU A 18 -3.13 3.58 17.32
CA GLU A 18 -2.66 2.85 18.50
C GLU A 18 -3.09 1.37 18.46
N LYS A 19 -4.31 1.09 17.98
CA LYS A 19 -4.84 -0.27 17.82
C LYS A 19 -4.25 -1.01 16.62
N CYS A 20 -3.97 -0.31 15.51
CA CYS A 20 -3.39 -0.90 14.30
C CYS A 20 -1.93 -1.28 14.49
N LEU A 21 -1.14 -0.46 15.19
CA LEU A 21 0.31 -0.63 15.30
C LEU A 21 0.76 -2.04 15.75
N PRO A 22 0.21 -2.64 16.83
CA PRO A 22 0.59 -4.01 17.22
C PRO A 22 0.20 -5.06 16.16
N LYS A 23 -0.94 -4.90 15.48
CA LYS A 23 -1.39 -5.80 14.41
C LYS A 23 -0.47 -5.72 13.19
N ILE A 24 -0.13 -4.50 12.77
CA ILE A 24 0.81 -4.23 11.68
C ILE A 24 2.16 -4.89 11.97
N LYS A 25 2.73 -4.64 13.16
CA LYS A 25 4.02 -5.24 13.56
C LYS A 25 3.98 -6.76 13.54
N THR A 26 2.90 -7.35 14.05
CA THR A 26 2.73 -8.81 14.08
C THR A 26 2.72 -9.38 12.66
N ILE A 27 1.89 -8.82 11.77
CA ILE A 27 1.71 -9.33 10.41
C ILE A 27 2.97 -9.16 9.57
N LEU A 28 3.63 -8.00 9.66
CA LEU A 28 4.86 -7.74 8.90
C LEU A 28 6.04 -8.61 9.38
N ASN A 29 6.05 -9.03 10.65
CA ASN A 29 7.09 -9.90 11.20
C ASN A 29 6.83 -11.41 10.99
N ARG A 30 5.65 -11.82 10.50
CA ARG A 30 5.33 -13.23 10.22
C ARG A 30 6.02 -13.78 8.97
N VAL A 31 6.51 -12.91 8.08
CA VAL A 31 7.18 -13.32 6.84
C VAL A 31 8.64 -12.89 6.87
N LYS A 32 9.52 -13.77 6.39
CA LYS A 32 10.91 -13.40 6.14
C LYS A 32 10.96 -12.48 4.93
N SER A 33 11.16 -11.18 5.15
CA SER A 33 11.35 -10.21 4.08
C SER A 33 12.75 -10.35 3.48
N ILE A 34 12.83 -10.65 2.19
CA ILE A 34 14.05 -10.50 1.40
C ILE A 34 14.00 -9.09 0.79
N PRO A 35 14.95 -8.20 1.10
CA PRO A 35 14.94 -6.84 0.56
C PRO A 35 14.95 -6.86 -0.97
N ALA A 36 13.91 -6.28 -1.56
CA ALA A 36 13.79 -6.06 -2.99
C ALA A 36 13.83 -4.56 -3.27
N LEU A 37 14.44 -4.16 -4.39
CA LEU A 37 14.29 -2.80 -4.89
C LEU A 37 12.84 -2.62 -5.36
N VAL A 38 12.07 -1.82 -4.64
CA VAL A 38 10.68 -1.49 -4.99
C VAL A 38 10.63 -0.15 -5.69
N HIS A 39 9.67 0.03 -6.59
CA HIS A 39 9.44 1.31 -7.28
C HIS A 39 8.98 2.39 -6.29
N GLY A 40 8.14 2.01 -5.33
CA GLY A 40 7.66 2.85 -4.24
C GLY A 40 6.40 3.68 -4.58
N ASP A 41 6.09 3.85 -5.86
CA ASP A 41 4.91 4.57 -6.36
C ASP A 41 4.35 3.91 -7.64
N LEU A 42 4.26 2.58 -7.68
CA LEU A 42 3.88 1.83 -8.90
C LEU A 42 2.35 1.77 -9.11
N TRP A 43 1.78 2.80 -9.73
CA TRP A 43 0.36 2.83 -10.11
C TRP A 43 0.19 3.06 -11.61
N SER A 44 -1.04 2.92 -12.11
CA SER A 44 -1.33 3.01 -13.56
C SER A 44 -0.93 4.34 -14.21
N GLY A 45 -0.80 5.40 -13.41
CA GLY A 45 -0.30 6.70 -13.88
C GLY A 45 1.21 6.73 -14.11
N ASN A 46 1.96 5.80 -13.52
CA ASN A 46 3.43 5.71 -13.53
C ASN A 46 3.97 4.56 -14.40
N VAL A 47 3.14 4.03 -15.30
CA VAL A 47 3.50 2.96 -16.22
C VAL A 47 3.05 3.28 -17.63
N ALA A 48 3.84 2.87 -18.61
CA ALA A 48 3.54 2.99 -20.03
C ALA A 48 4.19 1.85 -20.81
N SER A 49 4.07 1.91 -22.13
CA SER A 49 4.81 1.05 -23.05
C SER A 49 5.57 1.93 -24.04
N ASP A 50 6.78 1.51 -24.39
CA ASP A 50 7.54 2.18 -25.45
C ASP A 50 6.97 1.86 -26.84
N VAL A 51 7.61 2.37 -27.89
CA VAL A 51 7.20 2.15 -29.29
C VAL A 51 7.30 0.68 -29.75
N SER A 52 7.92 -0.18 -28.95
CA SER A 52 8.09 -1.62 -29.19
C SER A 52 7.27 -2.47 -28.21
N ASP A 53 6.29 -1.88 -27.53
CA ASP A 53 5.45 -2.51 -26.50
C ASP A 53 6.20 -3.04 -25.26
N ASN A 54 7.44 -2.60 -25.02
CA ASN A 54 8.15 -2.93 -23.78
C ASN A 54 7.61 -2.08 -22.62
N PRO A 55 7.48 -2.66 -21.41
CA PRO A 55 7.02 -1.90 -20.25
C PRO A 55 8.04 -0.83 -19.83
N VAL A 56 7.54 0.37 -19.57
CA VAL A 56 8.30 1.50 -19.03
C VAL A 56 7.64 1.97 -17.73
N ILE A 57 8.44 2.25 -16.71
CA ILE A 57 8.00 2.76 -15.40
C ILE A 57 8.71 4.09 -15.11
N PHE A 58 8.04 5.01 -14.44
CA PHE A 58 8.52 6.38 -14.19
C PHE A 58 8.05 6.94 -12.85
N ASP A 59 8.66 8.05 -12.44
CA ASP A 59 8.41 8.76 -11.16
C ASP A 59 8.57 7.88 -9.91
N PRO A 60 9.74 7.25 -9.71
CA PRO A 60 9.95 6.36 -8.58
C PRO A 60 10.08 7.08 -7.24
N ALA A 61 9.69 6.38 -6.19
CA ALA A 61 10.03 6.64 -4.80
C ALA A 61 10.84 5.46 -4.22
N CYS A 62 11.90 5.06 -4.92
CA CYS A 62 12.62 3.80 -4.70
C CYS A 62 13.20 3.64 -3.30
N PHE A 63 13.08 2.43 -2.76
CA PHE A 63 13.83 1.97 -1.59
C PHE A 63 13.97 0.44 -1.60
N TYR A 64 14.77 -0.11 -0.69
CA TYR A 64 14.81 -1.55 -0.46
C TYR A 64 13.75 -1.92 0.58
N GLY A 65 12.74 -2.67 0.15
CA GLY A 65 11.57 -3.03 0.94
C GLY A 65 11.10 -4.46 0.71
N HIS A 66 9.92 -4.78 1.23
CA HIS A 66 9.26 -6.03 0.89
C HIS A 66 8.67 -5.93 -0.52
N SER A 67 8.82 -6.97 -1.34
CA SER A 67 8.45 -6.90 -2.76
C SER A 67 6.95 -6.70 -3.01
N GLU A 68 6.10 -7.09 -2.05
CA GLU A 68 4.65 -6.85 -2.09
C GLU A 68 4.27 -5.37 -1.85
N PHE A 69 5.19 -4.49 -1.46
CA PHE A 69 4.90 -3.08 -1.17
C PHE A 69 4.27 -2.35 -2.35
N ASP A 70 4.82 -2.55 -3.55
CA ASP A 70 4.33 -1.89 -4.78
C ASP A 70 2.87 -2.25 -5.11
N PHE A 71 2.38 -3.40 -4.63
CA PHE A 71 0.98 -3.77 -4.83
C PHE A 71 0.00 -2.90 -4.04
N GLY A 72 0.44 -2.25 -2.95
CA GLY A 72 -0.41 -1.37 -2.16
C GLY A 72 -1.00 -0.25 -3.01
N ILE A 73 -0.14 0.53 -3.67
CA ILE A 73 -0.59 1.63 -4.53
C ILE A 73 -1.15 1.14 -5.88
N ALA A 74 -0.60 0.06 -6.44
CA ALA A 74 -1.12 -0.54 -7.66
C ALA A 74 -2.60 -0.94 -7.51
N LYS A 75 -2.96 -1.52 -6.36
CA LYS A 75 -4.35 -1.88 -6.04
C LYS A 75 -5.20 -0.65 -5.74
N MET A 76 -4.67 0.32 -5.00
CA MET A 76 -5.39 1.54 -4.60
C MET A 76 -5.96 2.30 -5.81
N PHE A 77 -5.16 2.48 -6.86
CA PHE A 77 -5.60 3.19 -8.08
C PHE A 77 -6.04 2.26 -9.21
N GLY A 78 -5.73 0.96 -9.12
CA GLY A 78 -6.09 -0.03 -10.13
C GLY A 78 -5.32 0.16 -11.44
N GLY A 79 -5.96 -0.23 -12.55
CA GLY A 79 -5.39 -0.16 -13.90
C GLY A 79 -4.51 -1.35 -14.30
N PHE A 80 -4.11 -2.20 -13.35
CA PHE A 80 -3.45 -3.48 -13.64
C PHE A 80 -4.48 -4.61 -13.76
N THR A 81 -4.34 -5.43 -14.80
CA THR A 81 -5.22 -6.58 -15.03
C THR A 81 -4.81 -7.79 -14.19
N LYS A 82 -5.67 -8.80 -14.10
CA LYS A 82 -5.34 -10.08 -13.44
C LYS A 82 -4.05 -10.71 -13.99
N ALA A 83 -3.80 -10.56 -15.30
CA ALA A 83 -2.62 -11.11 -15.96
C ALA A 83 -1.31 -10.54 -15.39
N PHE A 84 -1.27 -9.27 -14.98
CA PHE A 84 -0.11 -8.66 -14.32
C PHE A 84 0.23 -9.39 -13.00
N TYR A 85 -0.77 -9.52 -12.12
CA TYR A 85 -0.59 -10.19 -10.83
C TYR A 85 -0.28 -11.68 -10.97
N ASP A 86 -0.96 -12.37 -11.88
CA ASP A 86 -0.70 -13.80 -12.15
C ASP A 86 0.73 -14.01 -12.67
N SER A 87 1.19 -13.16 -13.59
CA SER A 87 2.54 -13.25 -14.14
C SER A 87 3.61 -12.98 -13.07
N TYR A 88 3.41 -11.97 -12.23
CA TYR A 88 4.31 -11.73 -11.10
C TYR A 88 4.35 -12.95 -10.16
N HIS A 89 3.19 -13.49 -9.77
CA HIS A 89 3.13 -14.60 -8.83
C HIS A 89 3.54 -15.96 -9.40
N SER A 90 3.68 -16.07 -10.72
CA SER A 90 4.34 -17.21 -11.36
C SER A 90 5.85 -17.22 -11.10
N ILE A 91 6.44 -16.06 -10.81
CA ILE A 91 7.88 -15.88 -10.52
C ILE A 91 8.11 -15.78 -9.00
N ILE A 92 7.31 -14.96 -8.32
CA ILE A 92 7.38 -14.74 -6.86
C ILE A 92 6.04 -15.16 -6.24
N PRO A 93 5.93 -16.42 -5.76
CA PRO A 93 4.69 -16.93 -5.20
C PRO A 93 4.20 -16.10 -4.01
N LYS A 94 2.88 -15.99 -3.85
CA LYS A 94 2.28 -15.39 -2.66
C LYS A 94 2.69 -16.18 -1.42
N THR A 95 3.05 -15.48 -0.36
CA THR A 95 3.28 -16.08 0.96
C THR A 95 2.08 -15.84 1.87
N ASP A 96 1.86 -16.76 2.81
CA ASP A 96 0.78 -16.67 3.82
C ASP A 96 0.71 -15.26 4.45
N GLY A 97 -0.50 -14.72 4.57
CA GLY A 97 -0.74 -13.35 5.03
C GLY A 97 -0.58 -12.26 3.96
N PHE A 98 -0.43 -12.62 2.68
CA PHE A 98 -0.35 -11.68 1.55
C PHE A 98 -1.48 -10.64 1.58
N ASP A 99 -2.74 -11.09 1.70
CA ASP A 99 -3.88 -10.17 1.64
C ASP A 99 -3.92 -9.19 2.82
N GLN A 100 -3.48 -9.63 4.01
CA GLN A 100 -3.35 -8.75 5.18
C GLN A 100 -2.25 -7.70 4.98
N ARG A 101 -1.07 -8.12 4.46
CA ARG A 101 0.04 -7.22 4.16
C ARG A 101 -0.32 -6.21 3.06
N LEU A 102 -1.06 -6.64 2.04
CA LEU A 102 -1.52 -5.77 0.97
C LEU A 102 -2.38 -4.62 1.50
N ILE A 103 -3.29 -4.90 2.45
CA ILE A 103 -4.10 -3.87 3.12
C ILE A 103 -3.21 -2.90 3.93
N ILE A 104 -2.16 -3.40 4.57
CA ILE A 104 -1.20 -2.58 5.33
C ILE A 104 -0.39 -1.67 4.39
N TYR A 105 0.10 -2.19 3.26
CA TYR A 105 0.82 -1.37 2.28
C TYR A 105 -0.09 -0.34 1.62
N GLU A 106 -1.34 -0.71 1.31
CA GLU A 106 -2.36 0.22 0.83
C GLU A 106 -2.62 1.36 1.84
N LEU A 107 -2.68 1.05 3.14
CA LEU A 107 -2.86 2.06 4.21
C LEU A 107 -1.77 3.14 4.17
N PHE A 108 -0.51 2.78 3.92
CA PHE A 108 0.57 3.76 3.79
C PHE A 108 0.27 4.79 2.70
N HIS A 109 -0.16 4.33 1.52
CA HIS A 109 -0.46 5.23 0.39
C HIS A 109 -1.70 6.08 0.65
N HIS A 110 -2.73 5.55 1.30
CA HIS A 110 -3.90 6.33 1.73
C HIS A 110 -3.52 7.42 2.74
N LEU A 111 -2.70 7.11 3.75
CA LEU A 111 -2.19 8.10 4.71
C LEU A 111 -1.38 9.18 4.01
N ASN A 112 -0.51 8.79 3.07
CA ASN A 112 0.29 9.72 2.27
C ASN A 112 -0.59 10.63 1.43
N HIS A 113 -1.55 10.06 0.69
CA HIS A 113 -2.49 10.83 -0.13
C HIS A 113 -3.37 11.75 0.70
N TRP A 114 -3.81 11.32 1.88
CA TRP A 114 -4.53 12.19 2.79
C TRP A 114 -3.66 13.36 3.28
N ASN A 115 -2.36 13.14 3.50
CA ASN A 115 -1.44 14.20 3.86
C ASN A 115 -1.20 15.22 2.72
N HIS A 116 -1.12 14.76 1.47
CA HIS A 116 -0.83 15.61 0.31
C HIS A 116 -2.06 16.26 -0.34
N PHE A 117 -3.17 15.53 -0.45
CA PHE A 117 -4.33 15.91 -1.25
C PHE A 117 -5.60 16.16 -0.42
N GLY A 118 -5.53 15.97 0.90
CA GLY A 118 -6.60 16.36 1.81
C GLY A 118 -7.67 15.29 2.05
N SER A 119 -8.80 15.72 2.62
CA SER A 119 -9.78 14.86 3.31
C SER A 119 -10.52 13.85 2.43
N GLY A 120 -10.43 13.94 1.10
CA GLY A 120 -10.99 12.93 0.20
C GLY A 120 -10.50 11.50 0.47
N TYR A 121 -9.29 11.35 1.05
CA TYR A 121 -8.70 10.06 1.41
C TYR A 121 -8.96 9.62 2.86
N SER A 122 -9.65 10.43 3.66
CA SER A 122 -9.90 10.16 5.08
C SER A 122 -10.72 8.89 5.30
N SER A 123 -11.88 8.79 4.66
CA SER A 123 -12.77 7.64 4.81
C SER A 123 -12.11 6.33 4.38
N GLY A 124 -11.36 6.33 3.27
CA GLY A 124 -10.60 5.17 2.80
C GLY A 124 -9.55 4.74 3.82
N THR A 125 -8.75 5.69 4.31
CA THR A 125 -7.76 5.46 5.37
C THR A 125 -8.40 4.82 6.60
N LEU A 126 -9.44 5.43 7.15
CA LEU A 126 -10.09 4.97 8.38
C LEU A 126 -10.73 3.59 8.20
N ASN A 127 -11.28 3.30 7.01
CA ASN A 127 -11.82 1.98 6.69
C ASN A 127 -10.75 0.89 6.64
N LEU A 128 -9.57 1.16 6.06
CA LEU A 128 -8.46 0.21 6.06
C LEU A 128 -7.97 -0.05 7.49
N MET A 129 -7.85 0.99 8.32
CA MET A 129 -7.48 0.85 9.72
C MET A 129 -8.50 0.00 10.51
N LYS A 130 -9.80 0.22 10.29
CA LYS A 130 -10.89 -0.60 10.87
C LYS A 130 -10.86 -2.06 10.41
N GLN A 131 -10.29 -2.37 9.25
CA GLN A 131 -10.04 -3.76 8.83
C GLN A 131 -8.81 -4.34 9.54
N ILE A 132 -7.72 -3.58 9.63
CA ILE A 132 -6.47 -4.02 10.25
C ILE A 132 -6.65 -4.40 11.72
N ILE A 133 -7.46 -3.66 12.48
CA ILE A 133 -7.73 -4.01 13.89
C ILE A 133 -8.43 -5.37 14.06
N LYS A 134 -9.10 -5.86 13.02
CA LYS A 134 -9.80 -7.17 13.01
C LYS A 134 -8.90 -8.33 12.58
N PHE A 135 -7.67 -8.07 12.14
CA PHE A 135 -6.74 -9.13 11.76
C PHE A 135 -6.34 -9.96 12.99
N GLU A 136 -6.24 -11.28 12.78
CA GLU A 136 -5.78 -12.26 13.77
C GLU A 136 -4.26 -12.42 13.73
#